data_AF-A0A448TJH6-F1
#
_entry.id   AF-A0A448TJH6-F1
#
_cell.length_a   1.000
_cell.length_b   1.000
_cell.length_c   1.000
_cell.angle_alpha   90.00
_cell.angle_beta   90.00
_cell.angle_gamma   90.00
#
_symmetry.space_group_name_H-M   'P 1'
#
loop_
_entity.id
_entity.type
_entity.pdbx_description
1 polymer ?
#
loop_
_entity_poly.entity_id
_entity_poly.type
_entity_poly.pdbx_seq_one_letter_code
_entity_poly.pdbx_strand_id
1 'polypeptide(L)'
;MCFDSDAEIIAGTSLGGVKLLDHVTTYWDALDSTYTTVPTVTPTYRLDGYHTAVYTLVNHAIELHVHILTGLIYKLVALPGYGGKFKKSISVGMPIYQIHDLNIDIKFDDVESGFYIPGTPGILFEPDLENSWPEDSPVLGVGCITIYDEDYIDHSNEYGIEYALNHRPR
;
A
#
# COMPACT_ATOMS: atom_id res chain seq x y z
N MET A 1 -6.80 18.88 3.21
CA MET A 1 -7.01 17.48 3.62
C MET A 1 -6.05 17.17 4.77
N CYS A 2 -6.38 16.29 5.70
CA CYS A 2 -5.50 15.94 6.83
C CYS A 2 -5.12 14.47 6.73
N PHE A 3 -3.83 14.18 6.54
CA PHE A 3 -3.30 12.83 6.63
C PHE A 3 -2.82 12.58 8.05
N ASP A 4 -2.92 11.33 8.48
CA ASP A 4 -2.58 10.91 9.84
C ASP A 4 -1.76 9.62 9.77
N SER A 5 -0.46 9.71 10.06
CA SER A 5 0.45 8.56 10.07
C SER A 5 0.24 7.63 11.26
N ASP A 6 -0.58 8.01 12.24
CA ASP A 6 -0.93 7.21 13.41
C ASP A 6 -2.33 6.57 13.28
N ALA A 7 -3.05 6.84 12.19
CA ALA A 7 -4.37 6.28 11.95
C ALA A 7 -4.32 4.76 11.74
N GLU A 8 -5.36 4.07 12.24
CA GLU A 8 -5.52 2.62 12.06
C GLU A 8 -5.45 2.22 10.59
N ILE A 9 -4.75 1.12 10.32
CA ILE A 9 -4.67 0.52 8.98
C ILE A 9 -5.95 -0.30 8.79
N ILE A 10 -6.74 0.02 7.76
CA ILE A 10 -8.00 -0.66 7.47
C ILE A 10 -7.84 -1.48 6.18
N ALA A 11 -7.73 -2.80 6.32
CA ALA A 11 -7.59 -3.75 5.22
C ALA A 11 -8.65 -3.52 4.13
N GLY A 12 -8.23 -3.58 2.86
CA GLY A 12 -9.10 -3.40 1.70
C GLY A 12 -9.87 -2.08 1.66
N THR A 13 -9.52 -1.07 2.47
CA THR A 13 -10.32 0.17 2.57
C THR A 13 -9.48 1.44 2.54
N SER A 14 -8.63 1.67 3.55
CA SER A 14 -7.99 2.98 3.72
C SER A 14 -6.75 2.96 4.63
N LEU A 15 -5.83 3.89 4.36
CA LEU A 15 -4.60 4.10 5.10
C LEU A 15 -4.35 5.60 5.29
N GLY A 16 -4.20 6.05 6.54
CA GLY A 16 -3.75 7.40 6.87
C GLY A 16 -4.54 8.56 6.27
N GLY A 17 -5.83 8.37 6.01
CA GLY A 17 -6.71 9.35 5.36
C GLY A 17 -6.81 9.22 3.84
N VAL A 18 -6.09 8.26 3.22
CA VAL A 18 -6.23 7.89 1.80
C VAL A 18 -7.11 6.63 1.69
N LYS A 19 -8.05 6.63 0.75
CA LYS A 19 -8.92 5.47 0.49
C LYS A 19 -8.53 4.78 -0.81
N LEU A 20 -8.72 3.46 -0.82
CA LEU A 20 -8.69 2.69 -2.06
C LEU A 20 -9.85 3.10 -2.96
N LEU A 21 -9.62 2.97 -4.27
CA LEU A 21 -10.51 3.33 -5.37
C LEU A 21 -10.89 4.82 -5.45
N ASP A 22 -10.32 5.68 -4.61
CA ASP A 22 -10.36 7.11 -4.88
C ASP A 22 -9.44 7.43 -6.08
N HIS A 23 -9.84 8.41 -6.88
CA HIS A 23 -8.98 8.95 -7.92
C HIS A 23 -7.85 9.76 -7.29
N VAL A 24 -6.61 9.59 -7.79
CA VAL A 24 -5.39 10.25 -7.28
C VAL A 24 -5.48 11.78 -7.21
N THR A 25 -6.31 12.41 -8.04
CA THR A 25 -6.50 13.86 -8.09
C THR A 25 -7.13 14.40 -6.81
N THR A 26 -7.86 13.56 -6.07
CA THR A 26 -8.41 13.85 -4.73
C THR A 26 -7.31 14.27 -3.75
N TYR A 27 -6.09 13.77 -3.95
CA TYR A 27 -4.94 13.96 -3.06
C TYR A 27 -3.86 14.86 -3.69
N TRP A 28 -4.14 15.48 -4.84
CA TRP A 28 -3.13 16.15 -5.64
C TRP A 28 -2.45 17.31 -4.90
N ASP A 29 -3.20 18.15 -4.19
CA ASP A 29 -2.62 19.26 -3.42
C ASP A 29 -1.58 18.78 -2.39
N ALA A 30 -1.79 17.61 -1.81
CA ALA A 30 -0.89 17.03 -0.82
C ALA A 30 0.37 16.45 -1.47
N LEU A 31 0.17 15.71 -2.55
CA LEU A 31 1.25 15.23 -3.40
C LEU A 31 2.09 16.43 -3.91
N ASP A 32 1.43 17.51 -4.33
CA ASP A 32 2.04 18.75 -4.81
C ASP A 32 2.79 19.54 -3.74
N SER A 33 2.23 19.63 -2.54
CA SER A 33 2.90 20.26 -1.40
C SER A 33 4.18 19.51 -0.97
N THR A 34 4.22 18.19 -1.19
CA THR A 34 5.42 17.37 -1.01
C THR A 34 6.50 17.76 -2.05
N TYR A 35 6.12 18.23 -3.23
CA TYR A 35 7.02 18.70 -4.30
C TYR A 35 7.60 20.10 -4.07
N THR A 36 6.91 20.99 -3.35
CA THR A 36 7.33 22.40 -3.19
C THR A 36 8.17 22.67 -1.94
N THR A 37 8.11 21.80 -0.94
CA THR A 37 8.78 22.01 0.37
C THR A 37 10.14 21.31 0.52
N VAL A 38 10.50 20.41 -0.40
CA VAL A 38 11.78 19.68 -0.37
C VAL A 38 12.58 19.99 -1.65
N PRO A 39 13.48 21.01 -1.64
CA PRO A 39 14.12 21.56 -2.85
C PRO A 39 15.05 20.59 -3.60
N THR A 40 15.33 19.42 -3.05
CA THR A 40 16.27 18.43 -3.58
C THR A 40 15.64 17.11 -3.96
N VAL A 41 14.32 16.96 -3.81
CA VAL A 41 13.62 15.72 -4.15
C VAL A 41 12.96 15.91 -5.52
N THR A 42 13.67 15.44 -6.55
CA THR A 42 13.12 15.15 -7.88
C THR A 42 11.76 14.44 -7.71
N PRO A 43 10.72 14.73 -8.51
CA PRO A 43 9.39 14.13 -8.34
C PRO A 43 9.52 12.60 -8.20
N THR A 44 9.34 12.07 -6.99
CA THR A 44 9.41 10.64 -6.71
C THR A 44 8.08 10.00 -7.01
N TYR A 45 7.56 10.23 -8.22
CA TYR A 45 6.73 9.19 -8.79
C TYR A 45 7.64 8.23 -9.54
N ARG A 46 7.46 6.94 -9.32
CA ARG A 46 8.13 5.90 -10.10
C ARG A 46 7.08 5.13 -10.87
N LEU A 47 7.46 4.66 -12.06
CA LEU A 47 6.66 3.67 -12.75
C LEU A 47 7.00 2.30 -12.15
N ASP A 48 5.98 1.54 -11.82
CA ASP A 48 6.09 0.20 -11.26
C ASP A 48 5.40 -0.79 -12.19
N GLY A 49 6.14 -1.25 -13.21
CA GLY A 49 5.54 -1.97 -14.33
C GLY A 49 4.81 -1.06 -15.33
N TYR A 50 3.98 -1.66 -16.18
CA TYR A 50 3.41 -1.00 -17.36
C TYR A 50 2.22 -0.09 -17.05
N HIS A 51 1.50 -0.36 -15.97
CA HIS A 51 0.21 0.26 -15.69
C HIS A 51 0.14 0.95 -14.33
N THR A 52 1.25 1.04 -13.59
CA THR A 52 1.24 1.62 -12.25
C THR A 52 2.18 2.81 -12.14
N ALA A 53 1.62 3.92 -11.66
CA ALA A 53 2.37 5.05 -11.16
C ALA A 53 2.32 5.03 -9.63
N VAL A 54 3.48 5.12 -9.01
CA VAL A 54 3.62 5.05 -7.56
C VAL A 54 3.98 6.43 -7.05
N TYR A 55 3.24 6.94 -6.08
CA TYR A 55 3.48 8.24 -5.43
C TYR A 55 3.74 8.04 -3.94
N THR A 56 4.55 8.91 -3.32
CA THR A 56 4.84 8.81 -1.89
C THR A 56 4.49 10.11 -1.17
N LEU A 57 3.66 10.01 -0.13
CA LEU A 57 3.46 11.06 0.88
C LEU A 57 4.56 10.91 1.94
N VAL A 58 5.74 11.45 1.66
CA VAL A 58 6.96 11.24 2.46
C VAL A 58 6.78 11.58 3.93
N ASN A 59 6.13 12.72 4.23
CA ASN A 59 5.91 13.17 5.61
C ASN A 59 4.92 12.31 6.40
N HIS A 60 4.22 11.38 5.73
CA HIS A 60 3.21 10.51 6.33
C HIS A 60 3.56 9.03 6.21
N ALA A 61 4.70 8.67 5.58
CA ALA A 61 5.11 7.29 5.34
C ALA A 61 4.04 6.46 4.63
N ILE A 62 3.38 7.03 3.62
CA ILE A 62 2.35 6.37 2.81
C ILE A 62 2.79 6.34 1.35
N GLU A 63 2.72 5.17 0.71
CA GLU A 63 2.86 5.00 -0.73
C GLU A 63 1.50 4.72 -1.37
N LEU A 64 1.23 5.33 -2.53
CA LEU A 64 0.00 5.21 -3.30
C LEU A 64 0.33 4.60 -4.65
N HIS A 65 -0.26 3.44 -4.95
CA HIS A 65 -0.15 2.77 -6.23
C HIS A 65 -1.38 3.08 -7.06
N VAL A 66 -1.16 3.75 -8.19
CA VAL A 66 -2.21 4.29 -9.03
C VAL A 66 -2.22 3.58 -10.37
N HIS A 67 -3.36 3.04 -10.76
CA HIS A 67 -3.55 2.50 -12.10
C HIS A 67 -3.59 3.67 -13.08
N ILE A 68 -2.60 3.77 -13.97
CA ILE A 68 -2.38 4.92 -14.84
C ILE A 68 -3.57 5.19 -15.76
N LEU A 69 -4.24 4.14 -16.23
CA LEU A 69 -5.35 4.30 -17.18
C LEU A 69 -6.60 4.90 -16.54
N THR A 70 -6.87 4.56 -15.27
CA THR A 70 -8.10 4.98 -14.57
C THR A 70 -7.86 6.11 -13.58
N GLY A 71 -6.60 6.32 -13.17
CA GLY A 71 -6.23 7.24 -12.10
C GLY A 71 -6.64 6.76 -10.70
N LEU A 72 -7.14 5.53 -10.56
CA LEU A 72 -7.60 4.98 -9.29
C LEU A 72 -6.45 4.41 -8.46
N ILE A 73 -6.49 4.68 -7.17
CA ILE A 73 -5.56 4.13 -6.19
C ILE A 73 -6.01 2.71 -5.82
N TYR A 74 -5.27 1.69 -6.24
CA TYR A 74 -5.67 0.30 -6.03
C TYR A 74 -4.85 -0.43 -4.97
N LYS A 75 -3.69 0.13 -4.61
CA LYS A 75 -2.82 -0.36 -3.54
C LYS A 75 -2.28 0.83 -2.73
N LEU A 76 -2.21 0.66 -1.42
CA LEU A 76 -1.65 1.59 -0.46
C LEU A 76 -0.64 0.87 0.42
N VAL A 77 0.49 1.50 0.72
CA VAL A 77 1.55 0.89 1.52
C VAL A 77 1.89 1.79 2.70
N ALA A 78 1.82 1.24 3.91
CA ALA A 78 2.35 1.84 5.12
C ALA A 78 3.85 1.54 5.19
N LEU A 79 4.67 2.57 4.97
CA LEU A 79 6.13 2.47 4.93
C LEU A 79 6.74 2.54 6.34
N PRO A 80 8.03 2.20 6.50
CA PRO A 80 8.77 2.48 7.73
C PRO A 80 8.58 3.93 8.17
N GLY A 81 8.14 4.11 9.41
CA GLY A 81 7.78 5.42 9.98
C GLY A 81 6.28 5.67 10.13
N TYR A 82 5.41 4.84 9.54
CA TYR A 82 3.97 4.87 9.81
C TYR A 82 3.68 4.29 11.20
N GLY A 83 3.09 5.09 12.10
CA GLY A 83 2.85 4.76 13.51
C GLY A 83 1.53 4.02 13.75
N GLY A 84 0.60 4.09 12.82
CA GLY A 84 -0.68 3.40 12.89
C GLY A 84 -0.54 1.87 12.80
N LYS A 85 -1.58 1.17 13.26
CA LYS A 85 -1.54 -0.29 13.43
C LYS A 85 -2.74 -0.95 12.77
N PHE A 86 -2.56 -2.17 12.29
CA PHE A 86 -3.66 -3.04 11.89
C PHE A 86 -4.21 -3.80 13.11
N LYS A 87 -5.55 -3.82 13.26
CA LYS A 87 -6.26 -4.40 14.42
C LYS A 87 -5.68 -3.95 15.77
N LYS A 88 -5.18 -2.71 15.83
CA LYS A 88 -4.51 -2.08 16.98
C LYS A 88 -3.24 -2.77 17.51
N SER A 89 -2.77 -3.83 16.86
CA SER A 89 -1.69 -4.67 17.37
C SER A 89 -0.51 -4.76 16.41
N ILE A 90 -0.75 -4.97 15.12
CA ILE A 90 0.31 -5.23 14.14
C ILE A 90 0.78 -3.89 13.56
N SER A 91 2.09 -3.63 13.62
CA SER A 91 2.70 -2.39 13.13
C SER A 91 3.85 -2.68 12.18
N VAL A 92 4.20 -1.69 11.35
CA VAL A 92 5.47 -1.70 10.62
C VAL A 92 6.64 -1.81 11.62
N GLY A 93 7.65 -2.61 11.30
CA GLY A 93 8.81 -2.92 12.13
C GLY A 93 8.57 -3.96 13.22
N MET A 94 7.34 -4.47 13.39
CA MET A 94 7.06 -5.56 14.31
C MET A 94 7.73 -6.86 13.81
N PRO A 95 8.43 -7.63 14.67
CA PRO A 95 8.89 -8.96 14.29
C PRO A 95 7.72 -9.88 13.95
N ILE A 96 7.81 -10.61 12.83
CA ILE A 96 6.70 -11.44 12.32
C ILE A 96 6.30 -12.53 13.32
N TYR A 97 7.26 -13.10 14.05
CA TYR A 97 6.96 -14.09 15.09
C TYR A 97 6.01 -13.54 16.17
N GLN A 98 6.05 -12.23 16.47
CA GLN A 98 5.16 -11.63 17.46
C GLN A 98 3.70 -11.59 16.97
N ILE A 99 3.47 -11.66 15.65
CA ILE A 99 2.12 -11.76 15.10
C ILE A 99 1.51 -13.13 15.45
N HIS A 100 2.31 -14.20 15.40
CA HIS A 100 1.89 -15.52 15.85
C HIS A 100 1.53 -15.54 17.35
N ASP A 101 2.28 -14.81 18.18
CA ASP A 101 2.01 -14.67 19.62
C ASP A 101 0.66 -13.96 19.91
N LEU A 102 0.11 -13.22 18.94
CA LEU A 102 -1.21 -12.59 19.04
C LEU A 102 -2.38 -13.56 18.77
N ASN A 103 -2.12 -14.87 18.59
CA ASN A 103 -3.09 -15.87 18.12
C ASN A 103 -3.72 -15.49 16.76
N ILE A 104 -2.94 -14.81 15.90
CA ILE A 104 -3.36 -14.50 14.53
C ILE A 104 -2.68 -15.52 13.61
N ASP A 105 -3.50 -16.29 12.90
CA ASP A 105 -3.01 -17.21 11.88
C ASP A 105 -2.57 -16.39 10.66
N ILE A 106 -1.27 -16.42 10.36
CA ILE A 106 -0.69 -15.83 9.16
C ILE A 106 -0.07 -16.92 8.30
N LYS A 107 -0.18 -16.75 6.99
CA LYS A 107 0.43 -17.65 6.01
C LYS A 107 1.33 -16.85 5.09
N PHE A 108 2.41 -17.47 4.67
CA PHE A 108 3.29 -16.91 3.66
C PHE A 108 2.73 -17.22 2.27
N ASP A 109 2.67 -16.20 1.42
CA ASP A 109 2.40 -16.29 -0.01
C ASP A 109 3.73 -16.16 -0.74
N ASP A 110 4.11 -17.21 -1.46
CA ASP A 110 5.36 -17.28 -2.22
C ASP A 110 5.32 -16.46 -3.51
N VAL A 111 4.12 -16.21 -4.06
CA VAL A 111 3.93 -15.40 -5.27
C VAL A 111 4.09 -13.93 -4.94
N GLU A 112 3.39 -13.45 -3.92
CA GLU A 112 3.47 -12.05 -3.46
C GLU A 112 4.66 -11.80 -2.52
N SER A 113 5.38 -12.86 -2.13
CA SER A 113 6.52 -12.82 -1.21
C SER A 113 6.21 -12.09 0.12
N GLY A 114 5.03 -12.33 0.68
CA GLY A 114 4.53 -11.65 1.87
C GLY A 114 3.61 -12.53 2.73
N PHE A 115 3.22 -12.03 3.90
CA PHE A 115 2.34 -12.76 4.81
C PHE A 115 0.92 -12.19 4.79
N TYR A 116 -0.07 -13.07 4.67
CA TYR A 116 -1.49 -12.69 4.71
C TYR A 116 -2.22 -13.39 5.85
N ILE A 117 -3.40 -12.90 6.19
CA ILE A 117 -4.30 -13.52 7.18
C ILE A 117 -5.45 -14.19 6.43
N PRO A 118 -5.60 -15.52 6.51
CA PRO A 118 -6.73 -16.21 5.90
C PRO A 118 -8.09 -15.61 6.32
N GLY A 119 -8.93 -15.30 5.34
CA GLY A 119 -10.25 -14.71 5.57
C GLY A 119 -10.24 -13.22 5.94
N THR A 120 -9.09 -12.55 5.86
CA THR A 120 -8.98 -11.08 5.92
C THR A 120 -8.41 -10.58 4.59
N PRO A 121 -9.26 -10.37 3.57
CA PRO A 121 -8.81 -9.94 2.24
C PRO A 121 -8.23 -8.52 2.25
N GLY A 122 -7.42 -8.21 1.24
CA GLY A 122 -6.92 -6.86 0.98
C GLY A 122 -5.88 -6.35 1.97
N ILE A 123 -5.10 -7.25 2.59
CA ILE A 123 -3.96 -6.91 3.43
C ILE A 123 -2.81 -7.91 3.27
N LEU A 124 -1.59 -7.38 3.19
CA LEU A 124 -0.34 -8.14 3.09
C LEU A 124 0.71 -7.50 4.02
N PHE A 125 1.46 -8.32 4.74
CA PHE A 125 2.62 -7.92 5.52
C PHE A 125 3.88 -8.33 4.76
N GLU A 126 4.55 -7.35 4.16
CA GLU A 126 5.75 -7.62 3.38
C GLU A 126 6.97 -7.61 4.33
N PRO A 127 7.87 -8.61 4.23
CA PRO A 127 9.03 -8.69 5.11
C PRO A 127 10.04 -7.57 4.85
N ASP A 128 10.81 -7.21 5.86
CA ASP A 128 11.89 -6.21 5.77
C ASP A 128 13.14 -6.71 5.05
N LEU A 129 13.25 -8.02 4.82
CA LEU A 129 14.31 -8.67 4.07
C LEU A 129 13.72 -9.39 2.87
N GLU A 130 14.14 -8.97 1.66
CA GLU A 130 13.77 -9.65 0.42
C GLU A 130 14.30 -11.08 0.38
N ASN A 131 13.55 -11.99 -0.27
CA ASN A 131 13.94 -13.38 -0.53
C ASN A 131 14.31 -14.18 0.74
N SER A 132 13.87 -13.74 1.92
CA SER A 132 14.17 -14.40 3.18
C SER A 132 13.03 -15.33 3.55
N TRP A 133 13.29 -16.63 3.55
CA TRP A 133 12.32 -17.60 4.02
C TRP A 133 12.09 -17.39 5.52
N PRO A 134 10.83 -17.49 6.01
CA PRO A 134 10.52 -17.24 7.42
C PRO A 134 11.30 -18.16 8.38
N GLU A 135 11.53 -19.39 7.94
CA GLU A 135 12.29 -20.43 8.65
C GLU A 135 13.79 -20.16 8.74
N ASP A 136 14.35 -19.38 7.81
CA ASP A 136 15.77 -19.05 7.76
C ASP A 136 16.11 -17.74 8.48
N SER A 137 15.09 -16.93 8.83
CA SER A 137 15.25 -15.60 9.42
C SER A 137 14.38 -15.41 10.67
N PRO A 138 14.83 -15.86 11.86
CA PRO A 138 14.05 -15.74 13.11
C PRO A 138 13.82 -14.30 13.58
N VAL A 139 14.45 -13.32 12.94
CA VAL A 139 14.32 -11.88 13.22
C VAL A 139 13.59 -11.11 12.12
N LEU A 140 12.93 -11.82 11.19
CA LEU A 140 12.20 -11.19 10.08
C LEU A 140 11.14 -10.22 10.62
N GLY A 141 11.24 -8.97 10.21
CA GLY A 141 10.33 -7.89 10.58
C GLY A 141 9.28 -7.64 9.50
N VAL A 142 8.18 -7.01 9.90
CA VAL A 142 7.25 -6.40 8.94
C VAL A 142 7.91 -5.15 8.37
N GLY A 143 8.41 -5.24 7.14
CA GLY A 143 9.06 -4.11 6.44
C GLY A 143 8.06 -3.03 6.04
N CYS A 144 6.90 -3.45 5.54
CA CYS A 144 5.77 -2.57 5.29
C CYS A 144 4.45 -3.33 5.39
N ILE A 145 3.34 -2.58 5.49
CA ILE A 145 1.99 -3.16 5.48
C ILE A 145 1.26 -2.63 4.25
N THR A 146 0.91 -3.53 3.35
CA THR A 146 0.20 -3.22 2.13
C THR A 146 -1.29 -3.50 2.32
N ILE A 147 -2.15 -2.57 1.90
CA ILE A 147 -3.58 -2.81 1.71
C ILE A 147 -3.94 -2.58 0.25
N TYR A 148 -4.89 -3.35 -0.26
CA TYR A 148 -5.24 -3.33 -1.67
C TYR A 148 -6.68 -3.80 -1.89
N ASP A 149 -7.22 -3.46 -3.06
CA ASP A 149 -8.55 -3.89 -3.47
C ASP A 149 -8.41 -5.16 -4.34
N GLU A 150 -8.79 -6.32 -3.79
CA GLU A 150 -8.68 -7.63 -4.45
C GLU A 150 -9.48 -7.66 -5.75
N ASP A 151 -10.75 -7.25 -5.69
CA ASP A 151 -11.65 -7.26 -6.84
C ASP A 151 -11.08 -6.41 -7.98
N TYR A 152 -10.52 -5.24 -7.66
CA TYR A 152 -9.91 -4.37 -8.63
C TYR A 152 -8.65 -4.95 -9.25
N ILE A 153 -7.77 -5.59 -8.47
CA ILE A 153 -6.55 -6.21 -9.00
C ILE A 153 -6.92 -7.31 -9.99
N ASP A 154 -7.86 -8.17 -9.62
CA ASP A 154 -8.30 -9.31 -10.44
C ASP A 154 -8.92 -8.87 -11.78
N HIS A 155 -9.55 -7.69 -11.83
CA HIS A 155 -10.26 -7.18 -13.02
C HIS A 155 -9.64 -5.89 -13.58
N SER A 156 -8.42 -5.55 -13.15
CA SER A 156 -7.77 -4.26 -13.46
C SER A 156 -7.66 -3.97 -14.95
N ASN A 157 -7.39 -5.00 -15.76
CA ASN A 157 -7.35 -4.91 -17.22
C ASN A 157 -8.73 -4.60 -17.83
N GLU A 158 -9.79 -5.22 -17.32
CA GLU A 158 -11.15 -4.99 -17.80
C GLU A 158 -11.59 -3.55 -17.48
N TYR A 159 -11.33 -3.10 -16.25
CA TYR A 159 -11.58 -1.72 -15.82
C TYR A 159 -10.78 -0.70 -16.63
N GLY A 160 -9.51 -0.97 -16.92
CA GLY A 160 -8.67 -0.11 -17.75
C GLY A 160 -9.21 0.05 -19.17
N ILE A 161 -9.65 -1.06 -19.79
CA ILE A 161 -10.26 -1.06 -21.13
C ILE A 161 -11.59 -0.31 -21.12
N GLU A 162 -12.47 -0.59 -20.16
CA GLU A 162 -13.78 0.07 -20.04
C GLU A 162 -13.61 1.58 -19.84
N TYR A 163 -12.73 2.00 -18.94
CA TYR A 163 -12.46 3.41 -18.67
C TYR A 163 -11.95 4.13 -19.94
N ALA A 164 -10.99 3.52 -20.64
CA ALA A 164 -10.44 4.07 -21.89
C ALA A 164 -11.47 4.15 -23.01
N LEU A 165 -12.43 3.23 -23.09
CA LEU A 165 -13.52 3.26 -24.07
C LEU A 165 -14.54 4.37 -23.76
N ASN A 166 -14.88 4.55 -22.48
CA ASN A 166 -15.90 5.49 -22.06
C ASN A 166 -15.41 6.95 -21.96
N HIS A 167 -14.09 7.17 -21.87
CA HIS A 167 -13.50 8.50 -21.67
C HIS A 167 -12.52 8.91 -22.78
N ARG A 168 -12.69 8.38 -24.01
CA ARG A 168 -11.89 8.84 -25.16
C ARG A 168 -12.05 10.35 -25.35
N PRO A 169 -10.94 11.13 -25.42
CA PRO A 169 -11.04 12.52 -25.82
C PRO A 169 -11.63 12.58 -27.24
N ARG A 170 -12.67 13.40 -27.39
CA ARG A 170 -13.29 13.68 -28.70
C ARG A 170 -12.34 14.43 -29.62
#